data_AF-A0A5K3G4G0-F1
#
_entry.id   AF-A0A5K3G4G0-F1
#
_cell.length_a   1.000
_cell.length_b   1.000
_cell.length_c   1.000
_cell.angle_alpha   90.00
_cell.angle_beta   90.00
_cell.angle_gamma   90.00
#
_symmetry.space_group_name_H-M   'P 1'
#
loop_
_entity.id
_entity.type
_entity.pdbx_description
1 polymer ?
#
loop_
_entity_poly.entity_id
_entity_poly.type
_entity_poly.pdbx_seq_one_letter_code
_entity_poly.pdbx_strand_id
1 'polypeptide(L)'
;MNRVIGNARANITQKGDLAAVRSLGNDCRQDLSRLLELCRALCERTEHQNAIYRLARTLEGKATQAQRWLLDPRGPQCQVGYEASKALIAQANQFIQTELEEGIENLKFQGSCSRLHSQTDQLYAMLGKPLSNLHF
;
A
#
# COMPACT_ATOMS: atom_id res chain seq x y z
N MET A 1 -28.50 -28.75 22.64
CA MET A 1 -29.02 -27.50 22.04
C MET A 1 -27.92 -26.41 21.91
N ASN A 2 -26.72 -26.72 21.37
CA ASN A 2 -25.54 -25.83 21.47
C ASN A 2 -24.77 -25.59 20.15
N ARG A 3 -25.41 -25.73 18.97
CA ARG A 3 -24.73 -25.55 17.67
C ARG A 3 -25.02 -24.21 16.96
N VAL A 4 -26.03 -23.44 17.40
CA VAL A 4 -26.48 -22.25 16.65
C VAL A 4 -25.67 -20.98 17.00
N ILE A 5 -25.14 -20.87 18.23
CA ILE A 5 -24.44 -19.65 18.67
C ILE A 5 -23.03 -19.50 18.05
N GLY A 6 -22.39 -20.62 17.68
CA GLY A 6 -21.06 -20.61 17.04
C GLY A 6 -21.06 -20.01 15.63
N ASN A 7 -22.10 -20.26 14.84
CA ASN A 7 -22.18 -19.82 13.44
C ASN A 7 -22.46 -18.31 13.30
N ALA A 8 -23.29 -17.74 14.18
CA ALA A 8 -23.61 -16.31 14.11
C ALA A 8 -22.38 -15.44 14.43
N ARG A 9 -21.60 -15.80 15.45
CA ARG A 9 -20.36 -15.07 15.81
C ARG A 9 -19.31 -15.20 14.70
N ALA A 10 -19.13 -16.38 14.13
CA ALA A 10 -18.20 -16.59 13.03
C ALA A 10 -18.59 -15.76 11.78
N ASN A 11 -19.88 -15.68 11.45
CA ASN A 11 -20.37 -14.92 10.31
C ASN A 11 -20.22 -13.40 10.51
N ILE A 12 -20.47 -12.90 11.72
CA ILE A 12 -20.29 -11.47 12.06
C ILE A 12 -18.80 -11.09 12.00
N THR A 13 -17.91 -11.92 12.56
CA THR A 13 -16.45 -11.70 12.48
C THR A 13 -15.96 -11.71 11.03
N GLN A 14 -16.41 -12.67 10.21
CA GLN A 14 -16.03 -12.73 8.79
C GLN A 14 -16.50 -11.50 8.00
N LYS A 15 -17.73 -11.03 8.23
CA LYS A 15 -18.23 -9.80 7.58
C LYS A 15 -17.43 -8.58 8.03
N GLY A 16 -17.05 -8.50 9.30
CA GLY A 16 -16.17 -7.46 9.84
C GLY A 16 -14.78 -7.48 9.21
N ASP A 17 -14.17 -8.65 9.09
CA ASP A 17 -12.84 -8.83 8.49
C ASP A 17 -12.84 -8.46 7.01
N LEU A 18 -13.88 -8.85 6.25
CA LEU A 18 -14.02 -8.48 4.84
C LEU A 18 -14.23 -6.98 4.65
N ALA A 19 -15.00 -6.33 5.52
CA ALA A 19 -15.17 -4.88 5.50
C ALA A 19 -13.87 -4.15 5.83
N ALA A 20 -13.11 -4.64 6.82
CA ALA A 20 -11.81 -4.10 7.19
C ALA A 20 -10.77 -4.25 6.05
N VAL A 21 -10.69 -5.41 5.41
CA VAL A 21 -9.81 -5.63 4.24
C VAL A 21 -10.15 -4.67 3.09
N ARG A 22 -11.45 -4.47 2.82
CA ARG A 22 -11.89 -3.53 1.78
C ARG A 22 -11.55 -2.09 2.12
N SER A 23 -11.82 -1.65 3.36
CA SER A 23 -11.50 -0.30 3.82
C SER A 23 -9.98 -0.05 3.74
N LEU A 24 -9.18 -0.95 4.29
CA LEU A 24 -7.71 -0.85 4.24
C LEU A 24 -7.19 -0.84 2.81
N GLY A 25 -7.74 -1.69 1.94
CA GLY A 25 -7.41 -1.67 0.52
C GLY A 25 -7.73 -0.33 -0.15
N ASN A 26 -8.85 0.30 0.19
CA ASN A 26 -9.22 1.63 -0.32
C ASN A 26 -8.24 2.70 0.17
N ASP A 27 -7.91 2.67 1.47
CA ASP A 27 -6.99 3.64 2.07
C ASP A 27 -5.58 3.50 1.47
N CYS A 28 -5.08 2.26 1.31
CA CYS A 28 -3.83 1.98 0.60
C CYS A 28 -3.83 2.57 -0.82
N ARG A 29 -4.93 2.43 -1.57
CA ARG A 29 -5.02 2.99 -2.94
C ARG A 29 -4.98 4.51 -2.93
N GLN A 30 -5.62 5.15 -1.95
CA GLN A 30 -5.63 6.60 -1.84
C GLN A 30 -4.23 7.13 -1.48
N ASP A 31 -3.57 6.55 -0.48
CA ASP A 31 -2.22 6.97 -0.10
C ASP A 31 -1.18 6.67 -1.18
N LEU A 32 -1.33 5.56 -1.91
CA LEU A 32 -0.48 5.25 -3.06
C LEU A 32 -0.68 6.24 -4.23
N SER A 33 -1.92 6.69 -4.46
CA SER A 33 -2.20 7.72 -5.48
C SER A 33 -1.59 9.08 -5.08
N ARG A 34 -1.70 9.47 -3.81
CA ARG A 34 -1.05 10.67 -3.28
C ARG A 34 0.47 10.59 -3.39
N LEU A 35 1.06 9.43 -3.10
CA LEU A 35 2.50 9.22 -3.22
C LEU A 35 2.95 9.36 -4.68
N LEU A 36 2.17 8.82 -5.63
CA LEU A 36 2.41 8.99 -7.06
C LEU A 36 2.38 10.45 -7.51
N GLU A 37 1.39 11.22 -7.08
CA GLU A 37 1.26 12.65 -7.40
C GLU A 37 2.48 13.44 -6.90
N LEU A 38 2.92 13.16 -5.66
CA LEU A 38 4.09 13.81 -5.07
C LEU A 38 5.37 13.43 -5.80
N CYS A 39 5.56 12.16 -6.16
CA CYS A 39 6.69 11.72 -6.98
C CYS A 39 6.72 12.44 -8.34
N ARG A 40 5.57 12.61 -9.01
CA ARG A 40 5.48 13.34 -10.28
C ARG A 40 5.83 14.82 -10.13
N ALA A 41 5.29 15.49 -9.12
CA ALA A 41 5.58 16.90 -8.84
C ALA A 41 7.08 17.14 -8.58
N LEU A 42 7.77 16.17 -7.97
CA LEU A 42 9.22 16.25 -7.75
C LEU A 42 10.02 16.10 -9.04
N CYS A 43 9.58 15.26 -9.98
CA CYS A 43 10.23 15.11 -11.29
C CYS A 43 10.25 16.41 -12.09
N GLU A 44 9.14 17.14 -12.02
CA GLU A 44 8.96 18.40 -12.74
C GLU A 44 9.86 19.51 -12.20
N ARG A 45 10.28 19.42 -10.92
CA ARG A 45 11.04 20.47 -10.22
C ARG A 45 12.56 20.33 -10.31
N THR A 46 13.09 19.16 -10.69
CA THR A 46 14.53 18.88 -10.60
C THR A 46 15.24 18.97 -11.96
N GLU A 47 16.21 19.89 -12.09
CA GLU A 47 17.05 20.06 -13.30
C GLU A 47 18.07 18.92 -13.52
N HIS A 48 18.35 18.10 -12.48
CA HIS A 48 19.20 16.90 -12.57
C HIS A 48 18.45 15.72 -13.21
N GLN A 49 18.09 15.88 -14.48
CA GLN A 49 17.14 15.09 -15.29
C GLN A 49 17.46 13.59 -15.48
N ASN A 50 18.53 13.04 -14.90
CA ASN A 50 18.95 11.66 -15.20
C ASN A 50 18.74 10.65 -14.07
N ALA A 51 19.00 11.00 -12.81
CA ALA A 51 18.81 10.07 -11.69
C ALA A 51 17.37 10.11 -11.18
N ILE A 52 16.84 11.32 -10.95
CA ILE A 52 15.50 11.55 -10.40
C ILE A 52 14.42 11.10 -11.40
N TYR A 53 14.60 11.37 -12.68
CA TYR A 53 13.69 10.91 -13.73
C TYR A 53 13.63 9.38 -13.86
N ARG A 54 14.79 8.70 -13.83
CA ARG A 54 14.85 7.22 -13.86
C ARG A 54 14.21 6.61 -12.62
N LEU A 55 14.45 7.24 -11.48
CA LEU A 55 13.86 6.82 -10.22
C LEU A 55 12.34 7.00 -10.24
N ALA A 56 11.83 8.11 -10.77
CA ALA A 56 10.40 8.34 -10.94
C ALA A 56 9.70 7.37 -11.90
N ARG A 57 10.30 7.07 -13.05
CA ARG A 57 9.82 6.01 -13.96
C ARG A 57 9.75 4.66 -13.24
N THR A 58 10.72 4.37 -12.38
CA THR A 58 10.72 3.16 -11.55
C THR A 58 9.61 3.20 -10.50
N LEU A 59 9.36 4.35 -9.88
CA LEU A 59 8.26 4.56 -8.93
C LEU A 59 6.90 4.35 -9.61
N GLU A 60 6.68 4.90 -10.82
CA GLU A 60 5.42 4.70 -11.55
C GLU A 60 5.16 3.22 -11.87
N GLY A 61 6.19 2.48 -12.28
CA GLY A 61 6.09 1.05 -12.54
C GLY A 61 5.71 0.26 -11.29
N LYS A 62 6.36 0.54 -10.15
CA LYS A 62 6.06 -0.11 -8.87
C LYS A 62 4.67 0.25 -8.34
N ALA A 63 4.28 1.51 -8.48
CA ALA A 63 2.95 1.94 -8.10
C ALA A 63 1.87 1.26 -8.95
N THR A 64 2.10 1.07 -10.26
CA THR A 64 1.19 0.31 -11.13
C THR A 64 1.03 -1.14 -10.64
N GLN A 65 2.13 -1.80 -10.26
CA GLN A 65 2.09 -3.15 -9.70
C GLN A 65 1.33 -3.20 -8.37
N ALA A 66 1.56 -2.22 -7.49
CA ALA A 66 0.85 -2.08 -6.23
C ALA A 66 -0.65 -1.84 -6.45
N GLN A 67 -1.04 -0.96 -7.37
CA GLN A 67 -2.45 -0.71 -7.71
C GLN A 67 -3.14 -1.98 -8.21
N ARG A 68 -2.50 -2.74 -9.10
CA ARG A 68 -3.05 -4.00 -9.60
C ARG A 68 -3.28 -5.01 -8.48
N TRP A 69 -2.35 -5.09 -7.53
CA TRP A 69 -2.55 -5.90 -6.34
C TRP A 69 -3.71 -5.39 -5.48
N LEU A 70 -3.83 -4.09 -5.26
CA LEU A 70 -4.94 -3.53 -4.47
C LEU A 70 -6.32 -3.68 -5.15
N LEU A 71 -6.37 -3.99 -6.45
CA LEU A 71 -7.59 -4.39 -7.17
C LEU A 71 -7.95 -5.86 -6.95
N ASP A 72 -6.95 -6.75 -6.89
CA ASP A 72 -7.11 -8.16 -6.57
C ASP A 72 -6.09 -8.62 -5.49
N PRO A 73 -6.37 -8.32 -4.20
CA PRO A 73 -5.39 -8.52 -3.13
C PRO A 73 -5.03 -9.99 -2.88
N ARG A 74 -5.91 -10.94 -3.24
CA ARG A 74 -5.66 -12.39 -3.13
C ARG A 74 -5.27 -13.03 -4.46
N GLY A 75 -5.13 -12.23 -5.51
CA GLY A 75 -4.77 -12.67 -6.84
C GLY A 75 -3.35 -13.23 -6.93
N PRO A 76 -2.98 -13.79 -8.09
CA PRO A 76 -1.67 -14.39 -8.34
C PRO A 76 -0.50 -13.38 -8.22
N GLN A 77 -0.79 -12.08 -8.26
CA GLN A 77 0.22 -11.01 -8.15
C GLN A 77 0.35 -10.47 -6.71
N CYS A 78 -0.26 -11.11 -5.71
CA CYS A 78 -0.29 -10.62 -4.33
C CYS A 78 1.11 -10.30 -3.76
N GLN A 79 2.02 -11.27 -3.80
CA GLN A 79 3.38 -11.07 -3.31
C GLN A 79 4.14 -10.01 -4.12
N VAL A 80 3.98 -10.01 -5.45
CA VAL A 80 4.62 -9.04 -6.33
C VAL A 80 4.18 -7.61 -6.01
N GLY A 81 2.88 -7.39 -5.82
CA GLY A 81 2.35 -6.06 -5.51
C GLY A 81 2.66 -5.59 -4.09
N TYR A 82 2.70 -6.51 -3.12
CA TYR A 82 3.18 -6.20 -1.76
C TYR A 82 4.66 -5.75 -1.77
N GLU A 83 5.53 -6.51 -2.43
CA GLU A 83 6.95 -6.15 -2.55
C GLU A 83 7.15 -4.86 -3.37
N ALA A 84 6.33 -4.64 -4.40
CA ALA A 84 6.34 -3.38 -5.16
C ALA A 84 5.94 -2.18 -4.27
N SER A 85 4.95 -2.35 -3.38
CA SER A 85 4.52 -1.32 -2.43
C SER A 85 5.63 -0.98 -1.42
N LYS A 86 6.29 -1.99 -0.83
CA LYS A 86 7.43 -1.76 0.07
C LYS A 86 8.60 -1.06 -0.63
N ALA A 87 8.95 -1.51 -1.84
CA ALA A 87 10.03 -0.90 -2.62
C ALA A 87 9.70 0.55 -3.02
N LEU A 88 8.43 0.85 -3.30
CA LEU A 88 7.94 2.20 -3.56
C LEU A 88 8.14 3.11 -2.33
N ILE A 89 7.70 2.66 -1.16
CA ILE A 89 7.86 3.40 0.11
C ILE A 89 9.34 3.62 0.45
N ALA A 90 10.18 2.60 0.31
CA ALA A 90 11.61 2.70 0.60
C ALA A 90 12.30 3.78 -0.25
N GLN A 91 11.99 3.83 -1.55
CA GLN A 91 12.53 4.85 -2.45
C GLN A 91 11.94 6.24 -2.16
N ALA A 92 10.64 6.34 -1.83
CA ALA A 92 10.05 7.61 -1.40
C ALA A 92 10.72 8.16 -0.12
N ASN A 93 11.11 7.28 0.81
CA ASN A 93 11.88 7.69 1.99
C ASN A 93 13.31 8.13 1.66
N GLN A 94 13.96 7.53 0.66
CA GLN A 94 15.26 8.03 0.18
C GLN A 94 15.14 9.46 -0.35
N PHE A 95 14.06 9.77 -1.07
CA PHE A 95 13.80 11.15 -1.49
C PHE A 95 13.54 12.10 -0.33
N ILE A 96 12.72 11.71 0.64
CA ILE A 96 12.48 12.53 1.83
C ILE A 96 13.79 12.84 2.54
N GLN A 97 14.70 11.86 2.63
CA GLN A 97 16.02 12.05 3.21
C GLN A 97 16.86 13.06 2.41
N THR A 98 16.84 13.00 1.07
CA THR A 98 17.52 13.98 0.22
C THR A 98 16.92 15.39 0.36
N GLU A 99 15.59 15.53 0.39
CA GLU A 99 14.95 16.85 0.61
C GLU A 99 15.32 17.42 1.98
N LEU A 100 15.35 16.59 3.03
CA LEU A 100 15.76 17.00 4.37
C LEU A 100 17.21 17.50 4.41
N GLU A 101 18.11 16.87 3.67
CA GLU A 101 19.51 17.32 3.52
C GLU A 101 19.62 18.67 2.81
N GLU A 102 18.70 18.98 1.90
CA GLU A 102 18.56 20.29 1.24
C GLU A 102 17.76 21.31 2.07
N GLY A 103 17.32 20.94 3.28
CA GLY A 103 16.52 21.80 4.17
C GLY A 103 15.05 21.95 3.78
N ILE A 104 14.56 21.10 2.87
CA ILE A 104 13.17 21.05 2.43
C ILE A 104 12.42 20.01 3.28
N GLU A 105 11.48 20.47 4.11
CA GLU A 105 10.69 19.59 4.94
C GLU A 105 9.31 19.29 4.30
N ASN A 106 9.03 18.01 4.04
CA ASN A 106 7.76 17.57 3.45
C ASN A 106 6.99 16.62 4.37
N LEU A 107 6.54 17.15 5.52
CA LEU A 107 5.83 16.39 6.56
C LEU A 107 4.61 15.62 6.05
N LYS A 108 3.87 16.19 5.08
CA LYS A 108 2.72 15.52 4.46
C LYS A 108 3.13 14.28 3.69
N PHE A 109 4.27 14.35 2.98
CA PHE A 109 4.79 13.22 2.22
C PHE A 109 5.29 12.12 3.15
N GLN A 110 6.06 12.48 4.17
CA GLN A 110 6.54 11.55 5.19
C GLN A 110 5.39 10.84 5.91
N GLY A 111 4.38 11.58 6.35
CA GLY A 111 3.18 10.99 6.98
C GLY A 111 2.40 10.06 6.06
N SER A 112 2.42 10.29 4.74
CA SER A 112 1.78 9.42 3.75
C SER A 112 2.59 8.13 3.56
N CYS A 113 3.91 8.20 3.47
CA CYS A 113 4.80 7.03 3.39
C CYS A 113 4.64 6.12 4.62
N SER A 114 4.64 6.68 5.83
CA SER A 114 4.49 5.90 7.07
C SER A 114 3.13 5.20 7.16
N ARG A 115 2.05 5.90 6.79
CA ARG A 115 0.70 5.32 6.82
C ARG A 115 0.53 4.23 5.77
N LEU A 116 1.00 4.48 4.54
CA LEU A 116 0.97 3.49 3.46
C LEU A 116 1.74 2.21 3.85
N HIS A 117 2.88 2.35 4.51
CA HIS A 117 3.65 1.21 5.03
C HIS A 117 2.83 0.38 6.02
N SER A 118 2.30 1.02 7.06
CA SER A 118 1.52 0.35 8.10
C SER A 118 0.29 -0.36 7.53
N GLN A 119 -0.45 0.30 6.63
CA GLN A 119 -1.64 -0.25 6.01
C GLN A 119 -1.33 -1.40 5.05
N THR A 120 -0.24 -1.29 4.29
CA THR A 120 0.24 -2.33 3.36
C THR A 120 0.60 -3.61 4.12
N ASP A 121 1.35 -3.49 5.22
CA ASP A 121 1.72 -4.62 6.08
C ASP A 121 0.48 -5.25 6.74
N GLN A 122 -0.42 -4.42 7.25
CA GLN A 122 -1.66 -4.89 7.86
C GLN A 122 -2.53 -5.63 6.85
N LEU A 123 -2.70 -5.08 5.65
CA LEU A 123 -3.46 -5.71 4.58
C LEU A 123 -2.83 -7.07 4.23
N TYR A 124 -1.53 -7.11 3.99
CA TYR A 124 -0.83 -8.36 3.64
C TYR A 124 -0.93 -9.42 4.75
N ALA A 125 -0.78 -9.02 6.01
CA ALA A 125 -0.94 -9.91 7.16
C ALA A 125 -2.37 -10.48 7.27
N MET A 126 -3.40 -9.67 6.96
CA MET A 126 -4.80 -10.13 6.93
C MET A 126 -5.07 -11.11 5.78
N LEU A 127 -4.35 -10.98 4.67
CA LEU A 127 -4.47 -11.88 3.51
C LEU A 127 -3.81 -13.25 3.75
N GLY A 128 -2.73 -13.28 4.54
CA GLY A 128 -2.03 -14.52 4.92
C GLY A 128 -2.75 -15.37 5.98
N LYS A 129 -3.81 -14.85 6.61
CA LYS A 129 -4.67 -15.65 7.49
C LYS A 129 -5.51 -16.59 6.63
N PRO A 130 -5.47 -17.93 6.84
CA PRO A 130 -6.33 -18.85 6.12
C PRO A 130 -7.78 -18.45 6.36
N LEU A 131 -8.57 -18.38 5.29
CA LEU A 131 -10.02 -18.30 5.36
C LEU A 131 -10.55 -19.67 5.81
N SER A 132 -10.20 -20.13 7.01
CA SER A 132 -10.51 -21.48 7.53
C SER A 132 -12.01 -21.72 7.80
N ASN A 133 -12.89 -20.99 7.12
CA ASN A 133 -14.32 -21.23 7.00
C ASN A 133 -14.82 -21.11 5.54
N LEU A 134 -13.96 -21.26 4.52
CA LEU A 134 -14.39 -21.52 3.15
C LEU A 134 -14.45 -23.04 2.93
N HIS A 135 -15.55 -23.64 3.39
CA HIS A 135 -16.11 -24.75 2.63
C HIS A 135 -16.87 -24.12 1.46
N PHE A 136 -16.40 -24.38 0.23
CA PHE A 136 -17.18 -24.17 -0.97
C PHE A 136 -18.42 -25.07 -0.96
#